data_AF-A0A9E0BC15-F1
#
_entry.id   AF-A0A9E0BC15-F1
#
_cell.length_a   1.000
_cell.length_b   1.000
_cell.length_c   1.000
_cell.angle_alpha   90.00
_cell.angle_beta   90.00
_cell.angle_gamma   90.00
#
_symmetry.space_group_name_H-M   'P 1'
#
loop_
_entity.id
_entity.type
_entity.pdbx_description
1 polymer ?
#
loop_
_entity_poly.entity_id
_entity_poly.type
_entity_poly.pdbx_seq_one_letter_code
_entity_poly.pdbx_strand_id
1 'polypeptide(L)' 'MDGVRSALITDAFSAQQGVEDDDMNIMCLGGNITAPALAWKLVQLFLNARFKNEERFIRRLNKVTAIENGNVQI' A
#
# COMPACT_ATOMS: atom_id res chain seq x y z
N MET A 1 -2.99 1.62 16.15
CA MET A 1 -3.23 2.76 15.23
C MET A 1 -3.70 2.07 13.98
N ASP A 2 -5.02 2.04 13.82
CA ASP A 2 -5.66 0.98 13.04
C ASP A 2 -6.04 1.54 11.68
N GLY A 3 -6.10 0.67 10.67
CA GLY A 3 -6.38 1.06 9.29
C GLY A 3 -5.21 1.74 8.57
N VAL A 4 -4.01 1.80 9.16
CA VAL A 4 -2.81 2.27 8.47
C VAL A 4 -2.20 1.14 7.66
N ARG A 5 -2.08 1.35 6.35
CA ARG A 5 -1.46 0.39 5.42
C ARG A 5 -0.34 1.10 4.70
N SER A 6 0.88 0.66 4.98
CA SER A 6 2.09 1.27 4.42
C SER A 6 3.13 0.23 4.04
N ALA A 7 3.89 0.55 3.00
CA ALA A 7 5.07 -0.20 2.58
C ALA A 7 6.20 0.76 2.21
N LEU A 8 7.43 0.27 2.32
CA LEU A 8 8.61 0.90 1.74
C LEU A 8 8.62 0.68 0.23
N ILE A 9 8.63 1.77 -0.53
CA ILE A 9 8.56 1.72 -2.00
C ILE A 9 9.92 2.03 -2.61
N THR A 10 10.35 1.14 -3.51
CA THR A 10 11.63 1.24 -4.22
C THR A 10 11.48 1.28 -5.74
N ASP A 11 10.30 0.95 -6.27
CA ASP A 11 10.05 0.83 -7.71
C ASP A 11 8.60 1.15 -8.09
N ALA A 12 8.38 1.33 -9.39
CA ALA A 12 7.11 1.76 -9.96
C ALA A 12 6.00 0.72 -9.82
N PHE A 13 6.33 -0.57 -9.89
CA PHE A 13 5.35 -1.64 -9.79
C PHE A 13 4.76 -1.68 -8.38
N SER A 14 5.61 -1.67 -7.35
CA SER A 14 5.15 -1.63 -5.96
C SER A 14 4.41 -0.33 -5.61
N ALA A 15 4.79 0.81 -6.19
CA ALA A 15 4.09 2.09 -5.97
C ALA A 15 2.62 2.05 -6.42
N GLN A 16 2.33 1.42 -7.56
CA GLN A 16 0.96 1.24 -8.05
C GLN A 16 0.27 0.08 -7.34
N GLN A 17 0.93 -1.08 -7.29
CA GLN A 17 0.33 -2.31 -6.78
C GLN A 17 -0.08 -2.19 -5.32
N GLY A 18 0.71 -1.50 -4.48
CA GLY A 18 0.35 -1.32 -3.07
C GLY A 18 -1.03 -0.65 -2.90
N VAL A 19 -1.40 0.28 -3.77
CA VAL A 19 -2.75 0.88 -3.76
C VAL A 19 -3.77 -0.06 -4.40
N GLU A 20 -3.44 -0.65 -5.54
CA GLU A 20 -4.38 -1.46 -6.32
C GLU A 20 -4.82 -2.74 -5.61
N ASP A 21 -3.89 -3.40 -4.91
CA ASP A 21 -4.08 -4.73 -4.34
C ASP A 21 -4.25 -4.70 -2.81
N ASP A 22 -3.62 -3.74 -2.12
CA ASP A 22 -3.60 -3.67 -0.64
C ASP A 22 -4.35 -2.44 -0.07
N ASP A 23 -4.91 -1.58 -0.93
CA ASP A 23 -5.55 -0.31 -0.52
C ASP A 23 -4.62 0.52 0.39
N MET A 24 -3.33 0.54 0.05
CA MET A 24 -2.29 1.25 0.79
C MET A 24 -2.57 2.76 0.83
N ASN A 25 -2.58 3.34 2.03
CA ASN A 25 -2.92 4.76 2.24
C ASN A 25 -1.73 5.63 2.63
N ILE A 26 -0.59 5.03 2.97
CA ILE A 26 0.67 5.73 3.26
C ILE A 26 1.81 5.08 2.48
N MET A 27 2.58 5.87 1.73
CA MET A 27 3.79 5.42 1.06
C MET A 27 5.04 5.88 1.83
N CYS A 28 6.00 4.98 2.05
CA CYS A 28 7.31 5.30 2.62
C CYS A 28 8.41 5.31 1.54
N LEU A 29 9.29 6.30 1.57
CA LEU A 29 10.44 6.45 0.67
C LEU A 29 11.74 6.67 1.45
N GLY A 30 12.86 6.16 0.93
CA GLY A 30 14.17 6.37 1.53
C GLY A 30 14.79 7.69 1.06
N GLY A 31 14.85 8.71 1.93
CA GLY A 31 15.31 10.06 1.55
C GLY A 31 16.73 10.14 0.97
N ASN A 32 17.64 9.25 1.40
CA ASN A 32 19.02 9.17 0.89
C ASN A 32 19.23 8.05 -0.14
N ILE A 33 18.17 7.33 -0.50
CA ILE A 33 18.23 6.15 -1.38
C ILE A 33 17.51 6.41 -2.69
N THR A 34 16.33 7.04 -2.61
CA THR A 34 15.48 7.32 -3.77
C THR A 34 15.87 8.66 -4.38
N ALA A 35 16.40 8.65 -5.61
CA ALA A 35 16.70 9.87 -6.34
C ALA A 35 15.43 10.74 -6.54
N PRO A 36 15.52 12.09 -6.49
CA PRO A 36 14.34 12.97 -6.53
C PRO A 36 13.42 12.75 -7.74
N ALA A 37 13.99 12.51 -8.92
CA ALA A 37 13.19 12.25 -10.13
C ALA A 37 12.42 10.93 -10.05
N LEU A 38 13.02 9.89 -9.44
CA LEU A 38 12.33 8.63 -9.19
C LEU A 38 11.25 8.83 -8.13
N ALA A 39 11.57 9.48 -7.00
CA ALA A 39 10.62 9.77 -5.94
C ALA A 39 9.36 10.47 -6.47
N TRP A 40 9.53 11.49 -7.31
CA TRP A 40 8.42 12.19 -7.95
C TRP A 40 7.54 11.25 -8.78
N LYS A 41 8.16 10.42 -9.63
CA LYS A 41 7.44 9.43 -10.45
C LYS A 41 6.68 8.42 -9.59
N LEU A 42 7.28 7.92 -8.51
CA LEU A 42 6.64 6.97 -7.59
C LEU A 42 5.44 7.59 -6.88
N VAL A 43 5.56 8.84 -6.40
CA VAL A 43 4.45 9.59 -5.80
C VAL A 43 3.30 9.75 -6.79
N GLN A 44 3.59 10.11 -8.05
CA GLN A 44 2.55 10.22 -9.07
C GLN A 44 1.85 8.89 -9.33
N LEU A 45 2.59 7.79 -9.41
CA LEU A 45 2.02 6.45 -9.62
C LEU A 45 1.12 6.03 -8.45
N PHE A 46 1.57 6.25 -7.22
CA PHE A 46 0.81 5.98 -6.00
C PHE A 46 -0.51 6.78 -5.97
N LEU A 47 -0.46 8.10 -6.22
CA LEU A 47 -1.65 8.96 -6.16
C LEU A 47 -2.67 8.69 -7.28
N ASN A 48 -2.21 8.20 -8.44
CA ASN A 48 -3.08 7.88 -9.57
C ASN A 48 -3.65 6.46 -9.53
N ALA A 49 -3.03 5.54 -8.79
CA ALA A 49 -3.52 4.19 -8.63
C ALA A 49 -4.88 4.16 -7.91
N ARG A 50 -5.67 3.11 -8.16
CA ARG A 50 -7.01 2.93 -7.60
C ARG A 50 -7.18 1.49 -7.15
N PHE A 51 -7.72 1.30 -5.96
CA PHE A 51 -7.98 -0.03 -5.42
C PHE A 51 -8.90 -0.83 -6.36
N LYS A 52 -8.49 -2.05 -6.72
CA LYS A 52 -9.18 -2.89 -7.71
C LYS A 52 -10.52 -3.43 -7.23
N ASN A 53 -10.78 -3.43 -5.92
CA ASN A 53 -12.02 -3.92 -5.31
C ASN A 53 -12.40 -5.36 -5.74
N GLU A 54 -11.42 -6.20 -6.09
CA GLU A 54 -11.66 -7.62 -6.36
C GLU A 54 -11.79 -8.41 -5.06
N GLU A 55 -12.60 -9.48 -5.07
CA GLU A 55 -12.88 -10.33 -3.89
C GLU A 55 -11.60 -10.76 -3.17
N ARG A 56 -10.58 -11.20 -3.93
CA ARG A 56 -9.32 -11.68 -3.35
C ARG A 56 -8.57 -10.62 -2.54
N PHE A 57 -8.66 -9.35 -2.93
CA PHE A 57 -7.99 -8.23 -2.28
C PHE A 57 -8.78 -7.80 -1.04
N ILE A 58 -10.10 -7.66 -1.16
CA ILE A 58 -10.99 -7.38 -0.03
C ILE A 58 -10.86 -8.46 1.05
N ARG A 59 -10.82 -9.73 0.66
CA ARG A 59 -10.63 -10.85 1.60
C ARG A 59 -9.31 -10.75 2.36
N ARG A 60 -8.21 -10.34 1.72
CA ARG A 60 -6.91 -10.15 2.39
C ARG A 60 -6.94 -8.94 3.31
N LEU A 61 -7.52 -7.83 2.85
CA LEU A 61 -7.68 -6.61 3.63
C LEU A 61 -8.47 -6.88 4.91
N ASN A 62 -9.58 -7.62 4.81
CA ASN A 62 -10.39 -8.01 5.97
C ASN A 62 -9.62 -8.87 6.98
N LYS A 63 -8.65 -9.68 6.54
CA LYS A 63 -7.78 -10.43 7.46
C LYS A 63 -6.86 -9.49 8.23
N VAL A 64 -6.29 -8.48 7.57
CA VAL A 64 -5.48 -7.45 8.24
C VAL A 64 -6.34 -6.70 9.25
N THR A 65 -7.53 -6.24 8.85
CA THR A 65 -8.48 -5.58 9.74
C THR A 65 -8.88 -6.46 10.94
N ALA A 66 -9.06 -7.77 10.73
CA ALA A 66 -9.36 -8.70 11.83
C ALA A 66 -8.20 -8.81 12.82
N ILE A 67 -6.95 -8.82 12.33
CA ILE A 67 -5.75 -8.81 13.17
C ILE A 67 -5.67 -7.50 13.97
N GLU A 68 -5.89 -6.35 13.33
CA GLU A 68 -5.89 -5.04 13.99
C GLU A 68 -6.95 -4.98 15.11
N ASN A 69 -8.12 -5.56 14.89
CA ASN A 69 -9.21 -5.60 15.87
C ASN A 69 -9.05 -6.69 16.95
N GLY A 70 -7.97 -7.49 16.92
CA GLY A 70 -7.77 -8.61 17.86
C GLY A 70 -8.70 -9.81 17.65
N ASN A 71 -9.41 -9.87 16.52
CA ASN A 71 -10.40 -10.90 16.18
C ASN A 71 -9.81 -11.99 15.26
N VAL A 72 -8.63 -12.50 15.61
CA VAL A 72 -7.97 -13.54 14.82
C VAL A 72 -8.71 -14.87 15.00
N GLN A 73 -9.49 -15.27 14.00
CA GLN A 73 -9.96 -16.65 13.89
C GLN A 73 -8.83 -17.49 13.29
N ILE A 74 -8.25 -18.36 14.12
CA ILE A 74 -7.25 -19.37 13.74
C ILE A 74 -7.96 -20.53 13.03
#